data_AF-A0A374E041-F1
#
_entry.id   AF-A0A374E041-F1
#
_cell.length_a   1.000
_cell.length_b   1.000
_cell.length_c   1.000
_cell.angle_alpha   90.00
_cell.angle_beta   90.00
_cell.angle_gamma   90.00
#
_symmetry.space_group_name_H-M   'P 1'
#
loop_
_entity.id
_entity.type
_entity.pdbx_description
1 polymer ?
#
loop_
_entity_poly.entity_id
_entity_poly.type
_entity_poly.pdbx_seq_one_letter_code
_entity_poly.pdbx_strand_id
1 'polypeptide(L)'
;MITLGTAKEMYKLKGYPAELKTDIREILNILDMNYGENREYFKVGGFVGIVGICGDFQKLFSRWHIDFKSEPCEYSLKVGGYIKKLFITNPDFAIVIYAKEELL
;
A
#
# COMPACT_ATOMS: atom_id res chain seq x y z
N MET A 1 2.52 4.50 -9.92
CA MET A 1 2.22 3.93 -8.60
C MET A 1 3.39 4.27 -7.73
N ILE A 2 3.14 4.89 -6.58
CA ILE A 2 4.20 5.10 -5.59
C ILE A 2 4.22 3.88 -4.68
N THR A 3 5.41 3.36 -4.37
CA THR A 3 5.60 2.27 -3.42
C THR A 3 6.51 2.71 -2.27
N LEU A 4 6.12 2.30 -1.07
CA LEU A 4 6.86 2.51 0.17
C LEU A 4 6.99 1.16 0.86
N GLY A 5 8.24 0.73 1.07
CA GLY A 5 8.58 -0.41 1.89
C GLY A 5 8.67 -0.03 3.37
N THR A 6 9.32 1.07 3.71
CA THR A 6 9.61 1.40 5.13
C THR A 6 9.25 2.85 5.49
N ALA A 7 9.12 3.14 6.79
CA ALA A 7 8.77 4.47 7.28
C ALA A 7 9.80 5.54 6.90
N LYS A 8 11.04 5.14 6.62
CA LYS A 8 12.12 6.01 6.10
C LYS A 8 11.76 6.63 4.75
N GLU A 9 10.84 6.02 4.00
CA GLU A 9 10.43 6.48 2.67
C GLU A 9 9.24 7.45 2.68
N MET A 10 8.76 7.85 3.87
CA MET A 10 7.62 8.78 4.02
C MET A 10 7.84 10.15 3.32
N TYR A 11 9.08 10.54 3.03
CA TYR A 11 9.39 11.75 2.26
C TYR A 11 8.79 11.72 0.84
N LYS A 12 8.54 10.52 0.27
CA LYS A 12 7.88 10.35 -1.04
C LYS A 12 6.45 10.89 -1.06
N LEU A 13 5.83 11.08 0.10
CA LEU A 13 4.46 11.58 0.25
C LEU A 13 4.38 13.08 0.50
N LYS A 14 5.45 13.83 0.19
CA LYS A 14 5.41 15.30 0.23
C LYS A 14 4.28 15.81 -0.68
N GLY A 15 3.36 16.60 -0.13
CA GLY A 15 2.19 17.14 -0.84
C GLY A 15 0.92 16.28 -0.77
N TYR A 16 0.98 15.05 -0.21
CA TYR A 16 -0.22 14.24 0.01
C TYR A 16 -1.01 14.70 1.25
N PRO A 17 -2.32 14.38 1.32
CA PRO A 17 -3.18 14.70 2.46
C PRO A 17 -2.63 14.21 3.79
N ALA A 18 -2.88 14.96 4.87
CA ALA A 18 -2.38 14.63 6.20
C ALA A 18 -2.89 13.28 6.69
N GLU A 19 -4.19 13.01 6.53
CA GLU A 19 -4.84 11.76 6.93
C GLU A 19 -4.19 10.54 6.27
N LEU A 20 -3.98 10.60 4.96
CA LEU A 20 -3.31 9.53 4.22
C LEU A 20 -1.88 9.28 4.72
N LYS A 21 -1.12 10.35 4.97
CA LYS A 21 0.26 10.22 5.48
C LYS A 21 0.31 9.63 6.88
N THR A 22 -0.66 9.95 7.73
CA THR A 22 -0.74 9.40 9.09
C THR A 22 -1.01 7.90 9.02
N ASP A 23 -2.04 7.49 8.29
CA ASP A 23 -2.42 6.08 8.18
C ASP A 23 -1.33 5.23 7.49
N ILE A 24 -0.68 5.74 6.43
CA ILE A 24 0.45 5.06 5.79
C ILE A 24 1.64 4.91 6.75
N ARG A 25 1.93 5.92 7.56
CA ARG A 25 3.03 5.84 8.53
C ARG A 25 2.79 4.76 9.57
N GLU A 26 1.57 4.65 10.06
CA GLU A 26 1.19 3.60 11.02
C GLU A 26 1.39 2.20 10.42
N ILE A 27 0.93 1.98 9.19
CA ILE A 27 1.13 0.72 8.48
C ILE A 27 2.62 0.41 8.29
N LEU A 28 3.41 1.38 7.81
CA LEU A 28 4.84 1.18 7.61
C LEU A 28 5.58 0.90 8.92
N ASN A 29 5.20 1.57 10.02
CA ASN A 29 5.78 1.30 11.34
C ASN A 29 5.46 -0.13 11.83
N ILE A 30 4.25 -0.64 11.57
CA ILE A 30 3.90 -2.03 11.87
C ILE A 30 4.80 -2.98 11.07
N LEU A 31 4.96 -2.74 9.76
CA LEU A 31 5.81 -3.61 8.94
C LEU A 31 7.28 -3.53 9.35
N ASP A 32 7.78 -2.33 9.66
CA ASP A 32 9.15 -2.11 10.13
C ASP A 32 9.43 -2.80 11.47
N MET A 33 8.46 -2.78 12.39
CA MET A 33 8.55 -3.47 13.68
C MET A 33 8.58 -4.99 13.53
N ASN A 34 7.78 -5.55 12.62
CA ASN A 34 7.64 -7.00 12.47
C ASN A 34 8.71 -7.62 11.56
N TYR A 35 9.14 -6.89 10.52
CA TYR A 35 10.00 -7.44 9.46
C TYR A 35 11.32 -6.67 9.30
N GLY A 36 11.52 -5.60 10.05
CA GLY A 36 12.75 -4.79 10.06
C GLY A 36 12.69 -3.55 9.15
N GLU A 37 13.32 -2.47 9.63
CA GLU A 37 13.40 -1.17 8.94
C GLU A 37 14.35 -1.11 7.74
N ASN A 38 15.15 -2.15 7.53
CA ASN A 38 16.12 -2.26 6.42
C ASN A 38 15.82 -3.46 5.51
N ARG A 39 14.59 -3.99 5.57
CA ARG A 39 14.21 -5.19 4.83
C ARG A 39 14.12 -4.96 3.33
N GLU A 40 14.36 -6.01 2.56
CA GLU A 40 14.05 -6.02 1.12
C GLU A 40 12.55 -6.28 0.95
N TYR A 41 11.76 -5.22 0.93
CA TYR A 41 10.29 -5.25 1.05
C TYR A 41 9.55 -5.96 -0.08
N PHE A 42 10.21 -6.28 -1.20
CA PHE A 42 9.65 -7.14 -2.25
C PHE A 42 9.88 -8.64 -2.02
N LYS A 43 10.65 -9.01 -0.99
CA LYS A 43 10.85 -10.41 -0.57
C LYS A 43 10.19 -10.72 0.76
N VAL A 44 10.17 -9.78 1.71
CA VAL A 44 9.65 -9.99 3.07
C VAL A 44 8.94 -8.75 3.62
N GLY A 45 7.88 -8.98 4.39
CA GLY A 45 7.03 -7.98 5.03
C GLY A 45 6.06 -7.28 4.09
N GLY A 46 6.44 -7.09 2.82
CA GLY A 46 5.62 -6.40 1.84
C GLY A 46 5.68 -4.88 1.98
N PHE A 47 4.70 -4.20 1.37
CA PHE A 47 4.79 -2.77 1.08
C PHE A 47 3.43 -2.05 1.04
N VAL A 48 3.49 -0.73 1.09
CA VAL A 48 2.37 0.16 0.80
C VAL A 48 2.46 0.66 -0.65
N GLY A 49 1.36 0.56 -1.39
CA GLY A 49 1.21 1.09 -2.74
C GLY A 49 0.15 2.19 -2.82
N ILE A 50 0.42 3.25 -3.58
CA ILE A 50 -0.55 4.32 -3.87
C ILE A 50 -0.82 4.36 -5.37
N VAL A 51 -2.08 4.11 -5.73
CA VAL A 51 -2.61 4.23 -7.09
C VAL A 51 -3.04 5.67 -7.32
N GLY A 52 -2.29 6.36 -8.19
CA GLY A 52 -2.54 7.76 -8.52
C GLY A 52 -3.25 7.96 -9.87
N ILE A 53 -3.22 6.95 -10.74
CA ILE A 53 -3.81 6.97 -12.09
C ILE A 53 -4.36 5.58 -12.45
N CYS A 54 -5.33 5.48 -13.36
CA CYS A 54 -5.92 4.20 -13.76
C CYS A 54 -4.89 3.18 -14.29
N GLY A 55 -3.85 3.64 -14.99
CA GLY A 55 -2.80 2.75 -15.51
C GLY A 55 -1.99 2.02 -14.42
N ASP A 56 -2.03 2.46 -13.17
CA ASP A 56 -1.35 1.77 -12.08
C ASP A 56 -2.05 0.49 -11.64
N PHE A 57 -3.36 0.34 -11.89
CA PHE A 57 -4.06 -0.93 -11.62
C PHE A 57 -3.49 -2.08 -12.47
N GLN A 58 -3.10 -1.82 -13.71
CA GLN A 58 -2.43 -2.82 -14.55
C GLN A 58 -1.08 -3.26 -13.98
N LYS A 59 -0.37 -2.37 -13.27
CA LYS A 59 0.90 -2.73 -12.61
C LYS A 59 0.67 -3.63 -11.39
N LEU A 60 -0.42 -3.41 -10.65
CA LEU A 60 -0.82 -4.30 -9.56
C LEU A 60 -1.15 -5.68 -10.08
N PHE A 61 -1.98 -5.74 -11.13
CA PHE A 61 -2.39 -7.01 -11.72
C PHE A 61 -1.22 -7.78 -12.35
N SER A 62 -0.41 -7.13 -13.19
CA SER A 62 0.69 -7.80 -13.91
C SER A 62 1.79 -8.33 -13.00
N ARG A 63 2.03 -7.70 -11.85
CA ARG A 63 3.12 -8.08 -10.95
C ARG A 63 2.68 -8.92 -9.76
N TRP A 64 1.49 -8.67 -9.24
CA TRP A 64 1.00 -9.26 -8.00
C TRP A 64 -0.32 -10.01 -8.17
N HIS A 65 -0.87 -10.05 -9.38
CA HIS A 65 -2.17 -10.67 -9.67
C HIS A 65 -3.33 -10.08 -8.85
N ILE A 66 -3.19 -8.84 -8.39
CA ILE A 66 -4.24 -8.14 -7.63
C ILE A 66 -5.09 -7.31 -8.61
N ASP A 67 -6.32 -7.73 -8.84
CA ASP A 67 -7.35 -6.84 -9.37
C ASP A 67 -7.97 -6.04 -8.21
N PHE A 68 -7.54 -4.79 -8.02
CA PHE A 68 -8.00 -3.99 -6.90
C PHE A 68 -9.53 -3.87 -6.80
N LYS A 69 -10.28 -3.97 -7.91
CA LYS A 69 -11.74 -3.80 -7.90
C LYS A 69 -12.47 -5.06 -7.45
N SER A 70 -12.02 -6.25 -7.89
CA SER A 70 -12.72 -7.52 -7.66
C SER A 70 -12.00 -8.50 -6.72
N GLU A 71 -10.70 -8.34 -6.51
CA GLU A 71 -9.91 -9.26 -5.68
C GLU A 71 -10.40 -9.19 -4.22
N PRO A 72 -10.69 -10.34 -3.59
CA PRO A 72 -10.94 -10.41 -2.17
C PRO A 72 -9.78 -9.81 -1.38
N CYS A 73 -10.10 -9.01 -0.37
CA CYS A 73 -9.13 -8.38 0.51
C CYS A 73 -9.46 -8.74 1.96
N GLU A 74 -8.45 -8.82 2.81
CA GLU A 74 -8.65 -9.11 4.24
C GLU A 74 -9.27 -7.93 4.97
N TYR A 75 -9.05 -6.72 4.46
CA TYR A 75 -9.55 -5.49 5.04
C TYR A 75 -9.72 -4.39 4.00
N SER A 76 -10.76 -3.55 4.16
CA SER A 76 -11.01 -2.38 3.31
C SER A 76 -11.55 -1.21 4.14
N LEU A 77 -11.02 0.00 3.93
CA LEU A 77 -11.41 1.22 4.64
C LEU A 77 -11.30 2.47 3.76
N LYS A 78 -12.10 3.50 4.04
CA LYS A 78 -11.92 4.84 3.47
C LYS A 78 -10.97 5.70 4.32
N VAL A 79 -9.99 6.32 3.69
CA VAL A 79 -9.01 7.21 4.34
C VAL A 79 -8.76 8.43 3.45
N GLY A 80 -9.23 9.62 3.85
CA GLY A 80 -8.91 10.88 3.17
C GLY A 80 -9.17 10.91 1.66
N GLY A 81 -10.27 10.31 1.19
CA GLY A 81 -10.62 10.20 -0.24
C GLY A 81 -9.95 9.04 -0.99
N TYR A 82 -9.36 8.10 -0.26
CA TYR A 82 -8.79 6.86 -0.80
C TYR A 82 -9.53 5.65 -0.24
N ILE A 83 -9.69 4.62 -1.06
CA ILE A 83 -9.97 3.26 -0.60
C ILE A 83 -8.65 2.57 -0.30
N LYS A 84 -8.45 2.22 0.97
CA LYS A 84 -7.38 1.36 1.47
C LYS A 84 -7.85 -0.09 1.40
N LYS A 85 -7.04 -0.98 0.85
CA LYS A 85 -7.21 -2.43 0.93
C LYS A 85 -5.93 -3.11 1.39
N LEU A 86 -6.04 -4.11 2.25
CA LEU A 86 -4.97 -5.04 2.60
C LEU A 86 -5.13 -6.31 1.77
N PHE A 87 -4.01 -6.84 1.27
CA PHE A 87 -3.88 -8.13 0.61
C PHE A 87 -2.74 -8.92 1.27
N ILE A 88 -3.03 -10.08 1.86
CA ILE A 88 -2.02 -10.97 2.44
C ILE A 88 -1.74 -12.07 1.42
N THR A 89 -0.63 -11.95 0.70
CA THR A 89 -0.29 -12.88 -0.38
C THR A 89 0.37 -14.17 0.11
N ASN A 90 1.00 -14.13 1.28
CA ASN A 90 1.54 -15.27 2.03
C ASN A 90 1.79 -14.82 3.50
N PRO A 91 2.15 -15.73 4.43
CA PRO A 91 2.27 -15.41 5.86
C PRO A 91 3.18 -14.22 6.21
N ASP A 92 4.19 -13.97 5.39
CA ASP A 92 5.19 -12.93 5.64
C ASP A 92 5.14 -11.79 4.61
N PHE A 93 4.02 -11.65 3.88
CA PHE A 93 3.94 -10.65 2.80
C PHE A 93 2.57 -9.98 2.69
N ALA A 94 2.50 -8.77 3.25
CA ALA A 94 1.32 -7.91 3.23
C ALA A 94 1.47 -6.76 2.23
N ILE A 95 0.50 -6.61 1.34
CA ILE A 95 0.43 -5.50 0.39
C ILE A 95 -0.75 -4.61 0.78
N VAL A 96 -0.48 -3.36 1.13
CA VAL A 96 -1.54 -2.39 1.45
C VAL A 96 -1.65 -1.37 0.33
N ILE A 97 -2.77 -1.34 -0.36
CA ILE A 97 -2.99 -0.45 -1.50
C ILE A 97 -3.98 0.64 -1.15
N TYR A 98 -3.64 1.88 -1.49
CA TYR A 98 -4.51 3.04 -1.44
C TYR A 98 -4.82 3.48 -2.86
N ALA A 99 -6.08 3.44 -3.26
CA ALA A 99 -6.55 3.97 -4.53
C ALA A 99 -7.47 5.15 -4.27
N LYS A 100 -7.27 6.25 -4.99
CA LYS A 100 -8.22 7.37 -4.92
C LYS A 100 -9.61 6.90 -5.31
N GLU A 101 -10.61 7.35 -4.58
CA GLU A 101 -12.01 7.01 -4.86
C GLU A 101 -12.45 7.39 -6.27
N GLU A 102 -11.95 8.51 -6.80
CA GLU A 102 -12.27 9.00 -8.16
C GLU A 102 -11.79 8.10 -9.31
N LEU A 103 -10.94 7.09 -9.02
CA LEU A 103 -10.37 6.18 -10.02
C LEU A 103 -11.12 4.82 -10.08
N LEU A 104 -12.06 4.58 -9.17
CA LEU A 104 -12.76 3.31 -9.00
C LEU A 104 -14.12 3.33 -9.69
#